data_AF-A0A922ERC7-F1
#
_entry.id   AF-A0A922ERC7-F1
#
_cell.length_a   1.000
_cell.length_b   1.000
_cell.length_c   1.000
_cell.angle_alpha   90.00
_cell.angle_beta   90.00
_cell.angle_gamma   90.00
#
_symmetry.space_group_name_H-M   'P 1'
#
loop_
_entity.id
_entity.type
_entity.pdbx_description
1 polymer ?
#
loop_
_entity_poly.entity_id
_entity_poly.type
_entity_poly.pdbx_seq_one_letter_code
_entity_poly.pdbx_strand_id
1 'polypeptide(L)'
;MQAISKGLEKVIQELTASENDGHVSNNFCKIIKEFLSYAEAEVRSLGSLYSSVGRNADALALYFGEDPARFPFEQVVSTLLNFVRMFVRAHEENCKYMELEKKRAEKEKESEKLMLFTNKKEPVHIMRITIRNGNVN
;
A
#
# COMPACT_ATOMS: atom_id res chain seq x y z
N MET A 1 -26.71 0.40 3.60
CA MET A 1 -27.67 -0.62 4.06
C MET A 1 -29.06 -0.06 4.40
N GLN A 2 -29.19 0.92 5.28
CA GLN A 2 -30.50 1.37 5.78
C GLN A 2 -31.50 1.79 4.68
N ALA A 3 -31.06 2.55 3.68
CA ALA A 3 -31.93 2.98 2.58
C ALA A 3 -32.50 1.80 1.77
N ILE A 4 -31.68 0.77 1.56
CA ILE A 4 -32.06 -0.44 0.81
C ILE A 4 -33.08 -1.24 1.61
N SER A 5 -32.83 -1.47 2.91
CA SER A 5 -33.78 -2.16 3.80
C SER A 5 -35.12 -1.44 3.88
N LYS A 6 -35.11 -0.12 4.06
CA LYS A 6 -36.34 0.70 4.06
C LYS A 6 -37.06 0.68 2.71
N GLY A 7 -36.32 0.63 1.60
CA GLY A 7 -36.91 0.49 0.27
C GLY A 7 -37.66 -0.83 0.12
N LEU A 8 -37.05 -1.93 0.56
CA LEU A 8 -37.67 -3.25 0.53
C LEU A 8 -38.91 -3.33 1.44
N GLU A 9 -38.85 -2.77 2.65
CA GLU A 9 -40.00 -2.66 3.56
C GLU A 9 -41.18 -1.93 2.91
N LYS A 10 -40.93 -0.84 2.18
CA LYS A 10 -41.97 -0.11 1.45
C LYS A 10 -42.62 -0.96 0.35
N VAL A 11 -41.83 -1.77 -0.36
CA VAL A 11 -42.37 -2.67 -1.40
C VAL A 11 -43.26 -3.75 -0.78
N ILE A 12 -42.89 -4.27 0.39
CA ILE A 12 -43.71 -5.24 1.15
C ILE A 12 -45.02 -4.60 1.62
N GLN A 13 -44.97 -3.35 2.10
CA GLN A 13 -46.15 -2.59 2.50
C GLN A 13 -47.09 -2.35 1.30
N GLU A 14 -46.53 -1.97 0.15
CA GLU A 14 -47.28 -1.76 -1.08
C GLU A 14 -47.98 -3.05 -1.53
N LEU A 15 -47.28 -4.20 -1.49
CA LEU A 15 -47.89 -5.50 -1.78
C LEU A 15 -49.09 -5.78 -0.85
N THR A 16 -48.91 -5.56 0.45
CA THR A 16 -49.95 -5.80 1.46
C THR A 16 -51.17 -4.91 1.22
N ALA A 17 -50.95 -3.65 0.83
CA ALA A 17 -52.03 -2.73 0.48
C ALA A 17 -52.77 -3.22 -0.77
N SER A 18 -52.03 -3.54 -1.83
CA SER A 18 -52.59 -3.94 -3.13
C SER A 18 -53.38 -5.25 -3.12
N GLU A 19 -53.10 -6.17 -2.20
CA GLU A 19 -53.87 -7.41 -2.08
C GLU A 19 -55.36 -7.17 -1.74
N ASN A 20 -55.69 -6.00 -1.17
CA ASN A 20 -57.06 -5.63 -0.84
C ASN A 20 -57.82 -4.94 -1.99
N ASP A 21 -57.15 -4.60 -3.09
CA ASP A 21 -57.76 -3.87 -4.21
C ASP A 21 -58.60 -4.76 -5.15
N GLY A 22 -58.56 -6.07 -4.95
CA GLY A 22 -59.28 -7.04 -5.78
C GLY A 22 -58.66 -7.21 -7.18
N HIS A 23 -59.47 -7.58 -8.17
CA HIS A 23 -58.97 -8.06 -9.46
C HIS A 23 -58.11 -7.06 -10.25
N VAL A 24 -58.26 -5.76 -9.99
CA VAL A 24 -57.51 -4.69 -10.67
C VAL A 24 -56.00 -4.74 -10.35
N SER A 25 -55.62 -5.22 -9.16
CA SER A 25 -54.22 -5.28 -8.71
C SER A 25 -53.57 -6.66 -8.90
N ASN A 26 -54.28 -7.66 -9.43
CA ASN A 26 -53.79 -9.04 -9.56
C ASN A 26 -52.43 -9.12 -10.27
N ASN A 27 -52.29 -8.42 -11.40
CA ASN A 27 -51.04 -8.43 -12.16
C ASN A 27 -49.90 -7.73 -11.41
N PHE A 28 -50.21 -6.63 -10.71
CA PHE A 28 -49.24 -5.93 -9.88
C PHE A 28 -48.74 -6.80 -8.73
N CYS A 29 -49.65 -7.43 -7.99
CA CYS A 29 -49.32 -8.34 -6.89
C CYS A 29 -48.41 -9.50 -7.35
N LYS A 30 -48.68 -10.06 -8.54
CA LYS A 30 -47.84 -11.12 -9.13
C LYS A 30 -46.41 -10.63 -9.39
N ILE A 31 -46.28 -9.46 -10.03
CA ILE A 31 -44.96 -8.87 -10.34
C ILE A 31 -44.18 -8.55 -9.07
N ILE A 32 -44.83 -7.95 -8.07
CA ILE A 32 -44.18 -7.59 -6.81
C ILE A 32 -43.73 -8.83 -6.03
N LYS A 33 -44.53 -9.90 -6.01
CA LYS A 33 -44.15 -11.18 -5.38
C LYS A 33 -42.90 -11.78 -6.03
N GLU A 34 -42.83 -11.76 -7.36
CA GLU A 34 -41.66 -12.24 -8.10
C GLU A 34 -40.42 -11.36 -7.81
N PHE A 35 -40.58 -10.04 -7.86
CA PHE A 35 -39.52 -9.10 -7.49
C PHE A 35 -39.00 -9.32 -6.07
N LEU A 36 -39.89 -9.42 -5.08
CA LEU A 36 -39.54 -9.62 -3.67
C LEU A 36 -38.79 -10.93 -3.45
N SER A 37 -39.17 -12.02 -4.14
CA SER A 37 -38.48 -13.31 -4.02
C SER A 37 -36.98 -13.23 -4.33
N TYR A 38 -36.60 -12.36 -5.27
CA TYR A 38 -35.21 -12.10 -5.62
C TYR A 38 -34.59 -11.03 -4.72
N ALA A 39 -35.27 -9.88 -4.56
CA ALA A 39 -34.73 -8.73 -3.85
C ALA A 39 -34.44 -9.04 -2.37
N GLU A 40 -35.27 -9.84 -1.70
CA GLU A 40 -35.02 -10.24 -0.32
C GLU A 40 -33.73 -11.06 -0.15
N ALA A 41 -33.44 -11.95 -1.11
CA ALA A 41 -32.22 -12.74 -1.10
C ALA A 41 -30.98 -11.85 -1.27
N GLU A 42 -31.04 -10.93 -2.23
CA GLU A 42 -29.95 -9.96 -2.48
C GLU A 42 -29.71 -9.03 -1.29
N VAL A 43 -30.78 -8.47 -0.70
CA VAL A 43 -30.66 -7.59 0.47
C VAL A 43 -30.08 -8.35 1.67
N ARG A 44 -30.46 -9.61 1.86
CA ARG A 44 -29.89 -10.48 2.90
C ARG A 44 -28.40 -10.74 2.66
N SER A 45 -28.03 -11.10 1.42
CA SER A 45 -26.64 -11.34 1.02
C SER A 45 -25.77 -10.10 1.27
N LEU A 46 -26.25 -8.94 0.80
CA LEU A 46 -25.59 -7.65 1.00
C LEU A 46 -25.46 -7.29 2.48
N GLY A 47 -26.49 -7.54 3.29
CA GLY A 47 -26.46 -7.33 4.73
C GLY A 47 -25.44 -8.19 5.46
N SER A 48 -25.29 -9.46 5.04
CA SER A 48 -24.26 -10.36 5.55
C SER A 48 -22.85 -9.83 5.25
N LEU A 49 -22.61 -9.44 3.98
CA LEU A 49 -21.34 -8.88 3.56
C LEU A 49 -20.99 -7.59 4.32
N TYR A 50 -21.94 -6.65 4.39
CA TYR A 50 -21.77 -5.39 5.10
C TYR A 50 -21.40 -5.62 6.58
N SER A 51 -22.09 -6.54 7.24
CA SER A 51 -21.83 -6.89 8.64
C SER A 51 -20.46 -7.54 8.82
N SER A 52 -20.06 -8.42 7.90
CA SER A 52 -18.76 -9.08 7.96
C SER A 52 -17.62 -8.09 7.77
N VAL A 53 -17.73 -7.18 6.81
CA VAL A 53 -16.71 -6.14 6.57
C VAL A 53 -16.61 -5.20 7.75
N GLY A 54 -17.75 -4.76 8.32
CA GLY A 54 -17.77 -3.92 9.52
C GLY A 54 -17.03 -4.56 10.69
N ARG A 55 -17.34 -5.83 11.02
CA ARG A 55 -16.64 -6.55 12.09
C ARG A 55 -15.13 -6.69 11.84
N ASN A 56 -14.72 -6.91 10.59
CA ASN A 56 -13.30 -7.01 10.26
C ASN A 56 -12.58 -5.68 10.44
N ALA A 57 -13.24 -4.56 10.12
CA ALA A 57 -12.72 -3.22 10.34
C ALA A 57 -12.56 -2.93 11.84
N ASP A 58 -13.58 -3.23 12.63
CA ASP A 58 -13.57 -3.05 14.08
C ASP A 58 -12.47 -3.89 14.72
N ALA A 59 -12.32 -5.16 14.30
CA ALA A 59 -11.27 -6.04 14.78
C ALA A 59 -9.87 -5.50 14.47
N LEU A 60 -9.68 -4.85 13.32
CA LEU A 60 -8.41 -4.25 12.95
C LEU A 60 -8.09 -3.03 13.82
N ALA A 61 -9.07 -2.17 14.11
CA ALA A 61 -8.88 -1.05 15.04
C ALA A 61 -8.49 -1.58 16.43
N LEU A 62 -9.20 -2.60 16.93
CA LEU A 62 -8.89 -3.25 18.21
C LEU A 62 -7.50 -3.88 18.25
N TYR A 63 -7.07 -4.50 17.15
CA TYR A 63 -5.73 -5.10 17.06
C TYR A 63 -4.60 -4.08 17.28
N PHE A 64 -4.81 -2.83 16.84
CA PHE A 64 -3.87 -1.72 17.07
C PHE A 64 -4.11 -0.97 18.39
N GLY A 65 -5.03 -1.43 19.23
CA GLY A 65 -5.37 -0.79 20.51
C GLY A 65 -6.23 0.48 20.36
N GLU A 66 -6.85 0.66 19.20
CA GLU A 66 -7.73 1.79 18.91
C GLU A 66 -9.19 1.46 19.22
N ASP A 67 -10.00 2.51 19.43
CA ASP A 67 -11.45 2.40 19.62
C ASP A 67 -12.18 2.40 18.25
N PRO A 68 -12.85 1.31 17.86
CA PRO A 68 -13.58 1.23 16.59
C PRO A 68 -14.61 2.34 16.38
N ALA A 69 -15.23 2.85 17.46
CA ALA A 69 -16.22 3.93 17.36
C ALA A 69 -15.59 5.27 16.94
N ARG A 70 -14.27 5.42 17.09
CA ARG A 70 -13.51 6.62 16.75
C ARG A 70 -12.79 6.53 15.42
N PHE A 71 -12.67 5.32 14.86
CA PHE A 71 -11.97 5.05 13.60
C PHE A 71 -12.93 4.46 12.57
N PRO A 72 -13.62 5.31 11.78
CA PRO A 72 -14.49 4.82 10.72
C PRO A 72 -13.71 3.99 9.69
N PHE A 73 -14.41 3.05 9.05
CA PHE A 73 -13.84 2.12 8.08
C PHE A 73 -13.01 2.82 7.00
N GLU A 74 -13.47 3.95 6.48
CA GLU A 74 -12.79 4.73 5.45
C GLU A 74 -11.41 5.23 5.93
N GLN A 75 -11.32 5.63 7.20
CA GLN A 75 -10.05 6.08 7.78
C GLN A 75 -9.09 4.90 7.93
N VAL A 76 -9.58 3.74 8.37
CA VAL A 76 -8.77 2.51 8.48
C VAL A 76 -8.19 2.13 7.11
N VAL A 77 -9.02 2.12 6.06
CA VAL A 77 -8.59 1.82 4.68
C VAL A 77 -7.58 2.87 4.17
N SER A 78 -7.84 4.15 4.42
CA SER A 78 -6.94 5.24 4.01
C SER A 78 -5.56 5.12 4.67
N THR A 79 -5.51 4.82 5.96
CA THR A 79 -4.27 4.60 6.71
C THR A 79 -3.46 3.45 6.13
N LEU A 80 -4.09 2.28 5.90
CA LEU A 80 -3.43 1.13 5.29
C LEU A 80 -2.90 1.44 3.90
N LEU A 81 -3.70 2.09 3.05
CA LEU A 81 -3.30 2.46 1.70
C LEU A 81 -2.09 3.40 1.71
N ASN A 82 -2.09 4.39 2.59
CA ASN A 82 -0.98 5.33 2.72
C ASN A 82 0.28 4.64 3.23
N PHE A 83 0.15 3.75 4.22
CA PHE A 83 1.26 2.95 4.73
C PHE A 83 1.91 2.13 3.61
N VAL A 84 1.11 1.36 2.84
CA VAL A 84 1.63 0.55 1.73
C VAL A 84 2.34 1.42 0.68
N ARG A 85 1.74 2.56 0.30
CA ARG A 85 2.35 3.50 -0.65
C ARG A 85 3.68 4.08 -0.15
N MET A 86 3.77 4.41 1.13
CA MET A 86 5.00 4.91 1.73
C MET A 86 6.06 3.82 1.84
N PHE A 87 5.66 2.61 2.24
CA PHE A 87 6.54 1.46 2.37
C PHE A 87 7.18 1.08 1.04
N VAL A 88 6.39 1.02 -0.04
CA VAL A 88 6.90 0.74 -1.39
C VAL A 88 7.91 1.81 -1.83
N ARG A 89 7.59 3.09 -1.63
CA ARG A 89 8.52 4.18 -1.95
C ARG A 89 9.83 4.10 -1.15
N ALA A 90 9.75 3.87 0.15
CA ALA A 90 10.92 3.69 0.99
C ALA A 90 11.78 2.49 0.55
N HIS A 91 11.14 1.40 0.12
CA HIS A 91 11.86 0.26 -0.44
C HIS A 91 12.63 0.62 -1.72
N GLU A 92 11.99 1.32 -2.66
CA GLU A 92 12.64 1.79 -3.89
C GLU A 92 13.82 2.74 -3.60
N GLU A 93 13.64 3.67 -2.66
CA GLU A 93 14.67 4.62 -2.23
C GLU A 93 15.87 3.89 -1.59
N ASN A 94 15.61 2.91 -0.73
CA ASN A 94 16.65 2.09 -0.11
C ASN A 94 17.44 1.29 -1.15
N CYS A 95 16.77 0.70 -2.15
CA CYS A 95 17.44 0.00 -3.24
C CYS A 95 18.39 0.93 -4.03
N LYS A 96 17.94 2.14 -4.38
CA LYS A 96 18.78 3.14 -5.05
C LYS A 96 19.98 3.55 -4.19
N TYR A 97 19.77 3.76 -2.89
CA TYR A 97 20.84 4.13 -1.97
C TYR A 97 21.91 3.03 -1.85
N MET A 98 21.49 1.75 -1.72
CA MET A 98 22.42 0.62 -1.68
C MET A 98 23.28 0.51 -2.95
N GLU A 99 22.70 0.73 -4.13
CA GLU A 99 23.46 0.72 -5.38
C GLU A 99 24.49 1.84 -5.46
N LEU A 100 24.15 3.04 -4.98
CA LEU A 100 25.06 4.18 -4.94
C LEU A 100 26.23 3.94 -3.97
N GLU A 101 25.95 3.42 -2.79
CA GLU A 101 26.98 3.08 -1.80
C GLU A 101 27.91 1.97 -2.31
N LYS A 102 27.38 0.94 -2.96
CA LYS A 102 28.20 -0.11 -3.59
C LYS A 102 29.15 0.48 -4.65
N LYS A 103 28.65 1.37 -5.51
CA LYS A 103 29.46 2.05 -6.53
C LYS A 103 30.53 2.97 -5.91
N ARG A 104 30.23 3.65 -4.81
CA ARG A 104 31.23 4.48 -4.08
C ARG A 104 32.34 3.62 -3.50
N ALA A 105 31.98 2.55 -2.80
CA ALA A 105 32.95 1.62 -2.21
C ALA A 105 33.85 0.96 -3.26
N GLU A 106 33.31 0.62 -4.44
CA GLU A 106 34.11 0.09 -5.56
C GLU A 106 35.11 1.13 -6.10
N LYS A 107 34.67 2.39 -6.28
CA LYS A 107 35.54 3.49 -6.72
C LYS A 107 36.64 3.82 -5.71
N GLU A 108 36.33 3.85 -4.43
CA GLU A 108 37.30 4.09 -3.36
C GLU A 108 38.38 3.02 -3.36
N LYS A 109 37.99 1.73 -3.43
CA LYS A 109 38.93 0.60 -3.55
C LYS A 109 39.82 0.70 -4.78
N GLU A 110 39.28 1.10 -5.93
CA GLU A 110 40.05 1.28 -7.16
C GLU A 110 41.05 2.44 -7.03
N SER A 111 40.63 3.55 -6.40
CA SER A 111 41.47 4.72 -6.16
C SER A 111 42.63 4.43 -5.19
N GLU A 112 42.38 3.71 -4.11
CA GLU A 112 43.41 3.27 -3.15
C GLU A 112 44.42 2.32 -3.81
N LYS A 113 43.92 1.40 -4.63
CA LYS A 113 44.77 0.48 -5.40
C LYS A 113 45.67 1.25 -6.36
N LEU A 114 45.15 2.26 -7.06
CA LEU A 114 45.95 3.13 -7.93
C LEU A 114 47.04 3.89 -7.17
N MET A 115 46.71 4.46 -6.01
CA MET A 115 47.66 5.18 -5.13
C MET A 115 48.79 4.27 -4.62
N LEU A 116 48.49 3.00 -4.33
CA LEU A 116 49.49 2.00 -3.96
C LEU A 116 50.40 1.61 -5.13
N PHE A 117 49.92 1.66 -6.37
CA PHE A 117 50.73 1.42 -7.56
C PHE A 117 51.64 2.59 -7.92
N THR A 118 51.20 3.85 -7.70
CA THR A 118 52.02 5.04 -7.95
C THR A 118 53.13 5.21 -6.92
N ASN A 119 52.87 4.95 -5.64
CA ASN A 119 53.87 5.04 -4.57
C ASN A 119 54.96 3.95 -4.62
N LYS A 120 54.77 2.86 -5.38
CA LYS A 120 55.80 1.83 -5.62
C LYS A 120 56.71 2.14 -6.82
N LYS A 121 56.51 3.26 -7.52
CA LYS A 121 57.22 3.63 -8.76
C LYS A 121 58.12 4.87 -8.65
N GLU A 122 58.51 5.32 -7.45
CA GLU A 122 59.58 6.35 -7.37
C GLU A 122 60.97 5.74 -7.57
N PRO A 123 61.79 6.28 -8.49
CA PRO A 123 63.06 5.67 -8.90
C PRO A 123 64.20 6.07 -7.96
N VAL A 124 64.99 5.07 -7.57
CA VAL A 124 66.31 5.24 -6.92
C VAL A 124 67.26 5.93 -7.90
N HIS A 125 67.29 7.26 -7.92
CA HIS A 125 68.47 7.98 -8.40
C HIS A 125 68.43 9.44 -7.96
N ILE A 126 69.38 9.85 -7.11
CA ILE A 126 70.27 11.02 -7.28
C ILE A 126 71.16 11.06 -6.03
N MET A 127 72.42 10.65 -6.18
CA MET A 127 73.53 11.23 -5.44
C MET A 127 74.83 10.92 -6.20
N ARG A 128 75.13 11.70 -7.23
CA ARG A 128 76.49 11.77 -7.79
C ARG A 128 77.11 13.05 -7.25
N ILE A 129 77.91 12.87 -6.20
CA ILE A 129 78.71 13.91 -5.57
C ILE A 129 79.81 14.31 -6.56
N THR A 130 79.84 15.58 -6.93
CA THR A 130 80.93 16.21 -7.69
C THR A 130 82.16 16.32 -6.79
N ILE A 131 83.17 15.45 -7.01
CA ILE A 131 84.51 15.65 -6.46
C ILE A 131 85.35 16.39 -7.50
N ARG A 132 85.56 17.66 -7.19
CA ARG A 132 86.53 18.58 -7.77
C ARG A 132 87.93 18.13 -7.34
N ASN A 133 88.78 17.71 -8.28
CA ASN A 133 90.23 17.65 -8.06
C ASN A 133 90.92 18.58 -9.04
N GLY A 134 91.67 19.54 -8.49
CA GLY A 134 92.58 20.41 -9.22
C GLY A 134 93.91 19.72 -9.54
N ASN A 135 94.58 20.29 -10.56
CA ASN A 135 95.96 20.16 -11.03
C ASN A 135 96.97 19.43 -10.13
N VAL A 136 97.90 18.66 -10.76
CA VAL A 136 99.36 18.92 -10.73
C VAL A 136 100.02 18.29 -11.98
N ASN A 137 100.82 19.12 -12.67
CA ASN A 137 101.92 18.91 -13.65
C ASN A 137 101.70 18.17 -14.97
#